data_AF-A0A942YY74-F1
#
_entry.id   AF-A0A942YY74-F1
#
_cell.length_a   1.000
_cell.length_b   1.000
_cell.length_c   1.000
_cell.angle_alpha   90.00
_cell.angle_beta   90.00
_cell.angle_gamma   90.00
#
_symmetry.space_group_name_H-M   'P 1'
#
loop_
_entity.id
_entity.type
_entity.pdbx_description
1 polymer ?
#
loop_
_entity_poly.entity_id
_entity_poly.type
_entity_poly.pdbx_seq_one_letter_code
_entity_poly.pdbx_strand_id
1 'polypeptide(L)'
;MAYIIENANILKRKELKTCSLFIQDNRIASIQSNFKYYRHIKMDLEPYIMTPSFVLLNTNIPLKNSFQDMKKWMIDSFLTKGSTTLFTYVQASFAEEIPDKINELKVALSSSPIDYLIGVKIPMRLITPSMIRKCKKEKVPAIFVDLDNPDELASVPWGWIREALFPYNCPLIPIISSTEKKEAKAVLSKWLTIMEKEKIPALLDELEENIPLSATVLNKIGLFPHKGSLMNGTELSYNLYEKSREIINVDEAALFHYYGDRLAITVHKGKIVRSGKEVLFKPGYGEYVNVRTPSFFSL
;
A
#
# COMPACT_ATOMS: atom_id res chain seq x y z
N MET A 1 -20.89 -16.39 1.49
CA MET A 1 -21.18 -17.21 0.28
C MET A 1 -19.88 -17.84 -0.18
N ALA A 2 -19.89 -19.13 -0.53
CA ALA A 2 -18.69 -19.86 -0.91
C ALA A 2 -18.71 -20.25 -2.39
N TYR A 3 -17.57 -20.08 -3.07
CA TYR A 3 -17.38 -20.42 -4.48
C TYR A 3 -15.90 -20.70 -4.77
N ILE A 4 -15.62 -21.26 -5.94
CA ILE A 4 -14.27 -21.60 -6.37
C ILE A 4 -13.91 -20.75 -7.57
N ILE A 5 -12.72 -20.17 -7.55
CA ILE A 5 -12.05 -19.62 -8.72
C ILE A 5 -11.13 -20.71 -9.26
N GLU A 6 -11.38 -21.19 -10.46
CA GLU A 6 -10.55 -22.21 -11.13
C GLU A 6 -9.60 -21.56 -12.14
N ASN A 7 -8.46 -22.23 -12.38
CA ASN A 7 -7.46 -21.86 -13.37
C ASN A 7 -6.96 -20.40 -13.29
N ALA A 8 -6.93 -19.81 -12.09
CA ALA A 8 -6.44 -18.45 -11.90
C ALA A 8 -4.93 -18.41 -12.18
N ASN A 9 -4.53 -17.65 -13.21
CA ASN A 9 -3.13 -17.40 -13.52
C ASN A 9 -2.62 -16.23 -12.68
N ILE A 10 -2.08 -16.52 -11.49
CA ILE A 10 -1.62 -15.48 -10.56
C ILE A 10 -0.20 -15.06 -10.93
N LEU A 11 -0.01 -13.77 -11.22
CA LEU A 11 1.32 -13.20 -11.42
C LEU A 11 1.91 -12.78 -10.08
N LYS A 12 3.13 -13.24 -9.80
CA LYS A 12 3.91 -12.84 -8.64
C LYS A 12 5.39 -12.77 -9.00
N ARG A 13 6.03 -11.61 -8.84
CA ARG A 13 7.48 -11.42 -9.08
C ARG A 13 7.93 -11.97 -10.45
N LYS A 14 7.20 -11.65 -11.52
CA LYS A 14 7.42 -12.12 -12.93
C LYS A 14 7.10 -13.59 -13.20
N GLU A 15 6.67 -14.35 -12.20
CA GLU A 15 6.26 -15.74 -12.38
C GLU A 15 4.74 -15.85 -12.42
N LEU A 16 4.22 -16.51 -13.45
CA LEU A 16 2.82 -16.83 -13.57
C LEU A 16 2.57 -18.23 -13.02
N LYS A 17 1.77 -18.32 -11.95
CA LYS A 17 1.38 -19.59 -11.34
C LYS A 17 -0.12 -19.81 -11.48
N THR A 18 -0.50 -20.90 -12.14
CA THR A 18 -1.90 -21.31 -12.25
C THR A 18 -2.33 -22.11 -11.02
N CYS A 19 -3.42 -21.71 -10.39
CA CYS A 19 -4.01 -22.42 -9.25
C CYS A 19 -5.52 -22.18 -9.16
N SER A 20 -6.17 -22.88 -8.23
CA SER A 20 -7.56 -22.66 -7.86
C SER A 20 -7.65 -22.06 -6.45
N LEU A 21 -8.60 -21.15 -6.25
CA LEU A 21 -8.85 -20.48 -4.99
C LEU A 21 -10.24 -20.87 -4.47
N PHE A 22 -10.32 -21.41 -3.26
CA PHE A 22 -11.60 -21.56 -2.57
C PHE A 22 -11.91 -20.29 -1.79
N ILE A 23 -13.01 -19.63 -2.13
CA ILE A 23 -13.43 -18.38 -1.53
C ILE A 23 -14.54 -18.67 -0.54
N GLN A 24 -14.41 -18.11 0.66
CA GLN A 24 -15.43 -18.12 1.69
C GLN A 24 -15.48 -16.76 2.37
N ASP A 25 -16.67 -16.16 2.41
CA ASP A 25 -16.94 -14.89 3.09
C ASP A 25 -15.99 -13.76 2.68
N ASN A 26 -15.83 -13.61 1.37
CA ASN A 26 -14.94 -12.63 0.71
C ASN A 26 -13.46 -12.76 1.10
N ARG A 27 -13.03 -13.95 1.49
CA ARG A 27 -11.64 -14.29 1.81
C ARG A 27 -11.21 -15.54 1.06
N ILE A 28 -9.90 -15.64 0.81
CA ILE A 28 -9.29 -16.85 0.24
C ILE A 28 -9.15 -17.87 1.38
N ALA A 29 -10.03 -18.85 1.45
CA ALA A 29 -10.00 -19.88 2.49
C ALA A 29 -8.91 -20.91 2.23
N SER A 30 -8.68 -21.30 0.98
CA SER A 30 -7.56 -22.16 0.60
C SER A 30 -7.13 -21.98 -0.86
N ILE A 31 -5.88 -22.34 -1.15
CA ILE A 31 -5.28 -22.35 -2.49
C ILE A 31 -4.80 -23.77 -2.78
N GLN A 32 -5.24 -24.34 -3.89
CA GLN A 32 -4.87 -25.69 -4.35
C GLN A 32 -4.67 -25.70 -5.86
N SER A 33 -4.12 -26.77 -6.43
CA SER A 33 -4.06 -26.92 -7.89
C SER A 33 -5.46 -27.11 -8.49
N ASN A 34 -6.33 -27.87 -7.83
CA ASN A 34 -7.73 -28.07 -8.19
C ASN A 34 -8.55 -28.48 -6.96
N PHE A 35 -9.88 -28.32 -7.04
CA PHE A 35 -10.83 -28.75 -6.01
C PHE A 35 -11.82 -29.79 -6.58
N LYS A 36 -11.36 -31.03 -6.79
CA LYS A 36 -12.15 -32.11 -7.43
C LYS A 36 -13.42 -32.51 -6.67
N TYR A 37 -13.39 -32.49 -5.34
CA TYR A 37 -14.47 -33.02 -4.50
C TYR A 37 -15.47 -31.96 -4.02
N TYR A 38 -15.19 -30.67 -4.27
CA TYR A 38 -16.04 -29.57 -3.83
C TYR A 38 -17.16 -29.31 -4.83
N ARG A 39 -18.40 -29.22 -4.35
CA ARG A 39 -19.62 -28.99 -5.17
C ARG A 39 -20.11 -27.54 -5.16
N HIS A 40 -19.19 -26.58 -5.04
CA HIS A 40 -19.55 -25.15 -5.06
C HIS A 40 -19.64 -24.60 -6.49
N ILE A 41 -20.23 -23.41 -6.64
CA ILE A 41 -20.17 -22.65 -7.90
C ILE A 41 -18.72 -22.41 -8.28
N LYS A 42 -18.40 -22.58 -9.55
CA LYS A 42 -17.05 -22.45 -10.11
C LYS A 42 -17.03 -21.31 -11.12
N MET A 43 -16.00 -20.48 -11.05
CA MET A 43 -15.70 -19.44 -12.02
C MET A 43 -14.34 -19.73 -12.62
N ASP A 44 -14.26 -19.86 -13.94
CA ASP A 44 -13.02 -20.12 -14.65
C ASP A 44 -12.33 -18.80 -15.02
N LEU A 45 -11.08 -18.63 -14.59
CA LEU A 45 -10.26 -17.46 -14.88
C LEU A 45 -9.05 -17.78 -15.77
N GLU A 46 -9.04 -18.92 -16.46
CA GLU A 46 -8.01 -19.26 -17.44
C GLU A 46 -7.70 -18.13 -18.46
N PRO A 47 -8.71 -17.36 -18.97
CA PRO A 47 -8.46 -16.29 -19.94
C PRO A 47 -7.79 -15.03 -19.37
N TYR A 48 -7.57 -14.97 -18.04
CA TYR A 48 -7.08 -13.77 -17.38
C TYR A 48 -5.76 -13.99 -16.65
N ILE A 49 -5.03 -12.90 -16.46
CA ILE A 49 -3.92 -12.79 -15.51
C ILE A 49 -4.46 -12.08 -14.27
N MET A 50 -4.26 -12.71 -13.12
CA MET A 50 -4.73 -12.23 -11.83
C MET A 50 -3.58 -11.62 -11.04
N THR A 51 -3.77 -10.39 -10.54
CA THR A 51 -2.85 -9.76 -9.58
C THR A 51 -3.61 -9.36 -8.33
N PRO A 52 -2.94 -9.22 -7.17
CA PRO A 52 -3.55 -8.50 -6.06
C PRO A 52 -3.93 -7.07 -6.46
N SER A 53 -4.96 -6.51 -5.82
CA SER A 53 -5.26 -5.08 -5.97
C SER A 53 -4.06 -4.23 -5.53
N PHE A 54 -3.81 -3.12 -6.21
CA PHE A 54 -2.68 -2.27 -5.88
C PHE A 54 -2.93 -1.38 -4.67
N VAL A 55 -1.83 -0.97 -4.04
CA VAL A 55 -1.76 0.09 -3.04
C VAL A 55 -0.88 1.18 -3.61
N LEU A 56 -1.37 2.43 -3.65
CA LEU A 56 -0.62 3.56 -4.18
C LEU A 56 -0.40 4.61 -3.09
N LEU A 57 0.82 5.16 -3.04
CA LEU A 57 1.07 6.40 -2.30
C LEU A 57 0.49 7.58 -3.09
N ASN A 58 -0.34 8.41 -2.45
CA ASN A 58 -0.71 9.71 -2.98
C ASN A 58 -0.87 10.75 -1.87
N THR A 59 -0.17 11.87 -2.00
CA THR A 59 -0.16 12.94 -0.98
C THR A 59 -0.99 14.16 -1.37
N ASN A 60 -1.40 14.25 -2.63
CA ASN A 60 -2.12 15.39 -3.19
C ASN A 60 -3.63 15.15 -3.19
N ILE A 61 -4.19 14.97 -1.99
CA ILE A 61 -5.63 14.73 -1.81
C ILE A 61 -6.39 16.07 -1.92
N PRO A 62 -7.40 16.20 -2.79
CA PRO A 62 -8.18 17.42 -2.96
C PRO A 62 -9.21 17.64 -1.83
N LEU A 63 -8.74 17.73 -0.58
CA LEU A 63 -9.57 17.78 0.63
C LEU A 63 -10.49 19.02 0.69
N LYS A 64 -10.12 20.10 0.00
CA LYS A 64 -10.89 21.36 -0.02
C LYS A 64 -11.90 21.44 -1.17
N ASN A 65 -11.93 20.44 -2.05
CA ASN A 65 -12.77 20.48 -3.23
C ASN A 65 -14.16 19.90 -2.93
N SER A 66 -15.07 20.01 -3.91
CA SER A 66 -16.40 19.42 -3.77
C SER A 66 -16.34 17.90 -3.71
N PHE A 67 -17.39 17.27 -3.19
CA PHE A 67 -17.52 15.80 -3.22
C PHE A 67 -17.41 15.24 -4.65
N GLN A 68 -17.88 15.96 -5.66
CA GLN A 68 -17.78 15.51 -7.06
C GLN A 68 -16.33 15.50 -7.55
N ASP A 69 -15.52 16.49 -7.16
CA ASP A 69 -14.10 16.54 -7.50
C ASP A 69 -13.33 15.43 -6.78
N MET A 70 -13.62 15.21 -5.49
CA MET A 70 -13.02 14.10 -4.73
C MET A 70 -13.41 12.74 -5.33
N LYS A 71 -14.68 12.56 -5.71
CA LYS A 71 -15.17 11.35 -6.37
C LYS A 71 -14.43 11.12 -7.69
N LYS A 72 -14.35 12.15 -8.54
CA LYS A 72 -13.63 12.06 -9.82
C LYS A 72 -12.16 11.72 -9.60
N TRP A 73 -11.50 12.41 -8.67
CA TRP A 73 -10.11 12.15 -8.32
C TRP A 73 -9.87 10.71 -7.84
N MET A 74 -10.74 10.18 -6.97
CA MET A 74 -10.66 8.78 -6.51
C MET A 74 -10.84 7.78 -7.65
N ILE A 75 -11.78 8.04 -8.56
CA ILE A 75 -12.02 7.21 -9.74
C ILE A 75 -10.78 7.20 -10.63
N ASP A 76 -10.31 8.37 -11.03
CA ASP A 76 -9.23 8.55 -12.01
C ASP A 76 -7.87 8.12 -11.47
N SER A 77 -7.62 8.35 -10.18
CA SER A 77 -6.32 8.09 -9.56
C SER A 77 -6.17 6.64 -9.08
N PHE A 78 -7.27 5.96 -8.72
CA PHE A 78 -7.22 4.63 -8.08
C PHE A 78 -8.07 3.58 -8.78
N LEU A 79 -9.40 3.77 -8.83
CA LEU A 79 -10.32 2.72 -9.25
C LEU A 79 -10.09 2.29 -10.70
N THR A 80 -9.89 3.26 -11.61
CA THR A 80 -9.61 2.98 -13.03
C THR A 80 -8.31 2.22 -13.24
N LYS A 81 -7.35 2.36 -12.30
CA LYS A 81 -6.03 1.72 -12.32
C LYS A 81 -5.96 0.40 -11.54
N GLY A 82 -7.09 -0.08 -11.00
CA GLY A 82 -7.13 -1.30 -10.20
C GLY A 82 -6.48 -1.17 -8.82
N SER A 83 -6.40 0.05 -8.29
CA SER A 83 -5.99 0.29 -6.91
C SER A 83 -7.21 0.34 -5.99
N THR A 84 -7.14 -0.38 -4.88
CA THR A 84 -8.21 -0.43 -3.88
C THR A 84 -7.70 -0.02 -2.49
N THR A 85 -6.51 0.57 -2.42
CA THR A 85 -5.96 1.11 -1.17
C THR A 85 -5.11 2.34 -1.46
N LEU A 86 -5.43 3.43 -0.76
CA LEU A 86 -4.65 4.66 -0.73
C LEU A 86 -3.69 4.63 0.45
N PHE A 87 -2.42 4.89 0.22
CA PHE A 87 -1.48 5.27 1.27
C PHE A 87 -1.22 6.77 1.16
N THR A 88 -1.31 7.48 2.27
CA THR A 88 -1.09 8.93 2.32
C THR A 88 -0.46 9.30 3.66
N TYR A 89 -0.16 10.57 3.89
CA TYR A 89 0.33 11.05 5.17
C TYR A 89 -0.21 12.43 5.55
N VAL A 90 -0.16 12.73 6.84
CA VAL A 90 -0.36 14.09 7.36
C VAL A 90 0.98 14.70 7.74
N GLN A 91 1.14 16.00 7.56
CA GLN A 91 2.35 16.70 8.00
C GLN A 91 2.18 17.21 9.44
N ALA A 92 3.07 16.82 10.34
CA ALA A 92 3.06 17.24 11.74
C ALA A 92 4.26 18.16 12.05
N SER A 93 3.98 19.26 12.74
CA SER A 93 5.02 20.18 13.24
C SER A 93 5.28 19.99 14.74
N PHE A 94 4.35 19.35 15.45
CA PHE A 94 4.47 18.99 16.86
C PHE A 94 3.84 17.62 17.10
N ALA A 95 4.28 16.93 18.15
CA ALA A 95 3.77 15.59 18.44
C ALA A 95 2.29 15.62 18.83
N GLU A 96 1.89 16.68 19.53
CA GLU A 96 0.56 16.91 20.05
C GLU A 96 -0.50 16.99 18.94
N GLU A 97 -0.13 17.50 17.76
CA GLU A 97 -1.03 17.64 16.60
C GLU A 97 -1.33 16.33 15.88
N ILE A 98 -0.52 15.29 16.07
CA ILE A 98 -0.62 14.04 15.30
C ILE A 98 -2.02 13.41 15.36
N PRO A 99 -2.64 13.21 16.54
CA PRO A 99 -3.94 12.57 16.63
C PRO A 99 -5.03 13.38 15.92
N ASP A 100 -5.01 14.70 16.09
CA ASP A 100 -6.01 15.60 15.52
C ASP A 100 -5.90 15.60 14.00
N LYS A 101 -4.70 15.74 13.44
CA LYS A 101 -4.46 15.69 11.98
C LYS A 101 -4.85 14.35 11.38
N ILE A 102 -4.53 13.24 12.04
CA ILE A 102 -4.96 11.90 11.59
C ILE A 102 -6.49 11.81 11.61
N ASN A 103 -7.14 12.34 12.65
CA ASN A 103 -8.60 12.29 12.77
C ASN A 103 -9.28 13.18 11.72
N GLU A 104 -8.78 14.39 11.48
CA GLU A 104 -9.25 15.29 10.42
C GLU A 104 -9.20 14.60 9.05
N LEU A 105 -8.09 13.92 8.73
CA LEU A 105 -7.96 13.20 7.47
C LEU A 105 -8.90 11.98 7.39
N LYS A 106 -9.12 11.26 8.48
CA LYS A 106 -10.12 10.17 8.54
C LYS A 106 -11.53 10.69 8.27
N VAL A 107 -11.89 11.83 8.86
CA VAL A 107 -13.20 12.46 8.63
C VAL A 107 -13.34 12.87 7.17
N ALA A 108 -12.30 13.48 6.59
CA ALA A 108 -12.31 13.88 5.18
C ALA A 108 -12.39 12.67 4.22
N LEU A 109 -11.78 11.54 4.58
CA LEU A 109 -11.82 10.28 3.82
C LEU A 109 -12.98 9.35 4.23
N SER A 110 -13.93 9.80 5.04
CA SER A 110 -15.08 8.99 5.48
C SER A 110 -15.95 8.51 4.32
N SER A 111 -15.95 9.24 3.21
CA SER A 111 -16.68 8.89 1.98
C SER A 111 -15.85 8.08 0.97
N SER A 112 -14.61 7.69 1.32
CA SER A 112 -13.72 6.96 0.41
C SER A 112 -14.34 5.64 -0.07
N PRO A 113 -14.27 5.33 -1.38
CA PRO A 113 -14.71 4.04 -1.92
C PRO A 113 -13.68 2.92 -1.74
N ILE A 114 -12.46 3.27 -1.37
CA ILE A 114 -11.30 2.39 -1.22
C ILE A 114 -10.70 2.54 0.17
N ASP A 115 -10.03 1.49 0.63
CA ASP A 115 -9.36 1.53 1.92
C ASP A 115 -8.24 2.56 1.93
N TYR A 116 -7.88 3.05 3.12
CA TYR A 116 -6.81 4.03 3.24
C TYR A 116 -5.94 3.84 4.48
N LEU A 117 -4.69 4.23 4.33
CA LEU A 117 -3.64 4.16 5.33
C LEU A 117 -3.01 5.56 5.47
N ILE A 118 -2.75 5.99 6.70
CA ILE A 118 -2.25 7.34 6.99
C ILE A 118 -0.94 7.23 7.76
N GLY A 119 0.17 7.63 7.12
CA GLY A 119 1.46 7.88 7.75
C GLY A 119 1.57 9.30 8.31
N VAL A 120 2.74 9.63 8.84
CA VAL A 120 3.05 11.00 9.31
C VAL A 120 4.33 11.49 8.67
N LYS A 121 4.31 12.68 8.08
CA LYS A 121 5.48 13.40 7.60
C LYS A 121 6.00 14.36 8.69
N ILE A 122 7.28 14.25 9.01
CA ILE A 122 7.99 15.14 9.94
C ILE A 122 9.33 15.58 9.33
N PRO A 123 9.76 16.83 9.54
CA PRO A 123 11.11 17.24 9.20
C PRO A 123 12.14 16.62 10.15
N MET A 124 13.35 16.36 9.65
CA MET A 124 14.44 15.73 10.41
C MET A 124 14.68 16.37 11.78
N ARG A 125 14.81 17.70 11.86
CA ARG A 125 14.97 18.45 13.12
C ARG A 125 13.94 18.19 14.22
N LEU A 126 12.77 17.65 13.88
CA LEU A 126 11.70 17.33 14.84
C LEU A 126 11.68 15.86 15.28
N ILE A 127 12.60 15.03 14.76
CA ILE A 127 12.75 13.65 15.18
C ILE A 127 13.28 13.60 16.60
N THR A 128 12.38 13.19 17.50
CA THR A 128 12.67 13.03 18.93
C THR A 128 12.00 11.76 19.45
N PRO A 129 12.51 11.14 20.53
CA PRO A 129 11.86 9.98 21.13
C PRO A 129 10.39 10.22 21.52
N SER A 130 10.02 11.44 21.92
CA SER A 130 8.63 11.81 22.24
C SER A 130 7.74 11.79 20.99
N MET A 131 8.18 12.40 19.88
CA MET A 131 7.50 12.36 18.59
C MET A 131 7.27 10.93 18.12
N ILE A 132 8.31 10.09 18.17
CA ILE A 132 8.23 8.69 17.76
C ILE A 132 7.28 7.87 18.64
N ARG A 133 7.33 8.06 19.98
CA ARG A 133 6.40 7.39 20.90
C ARG A 133 4.96 7.79 20.64
N LYS A 134 4.72 9.05 20.25
CA LYS A 134 3.39 9.52 19.86
C LYS A 134 2.90 8.87 18.57
N CYS A 135 3.73 8.82 17.52
CA CYS A 135 3.44 8.06 16.30
C CYS A 135 3.11 6.58 16.62
N LYS A 136 3.89 5.95 17.49
CA LYS A 136 3.66 4.56 17.94
C LYS A 136 2.32 4.40 18.66
N LYS A 137 1.96 5.32 19.55
CA LYS A 137 0.68 5.31 20.28
C LYS A 137 -0.51 5.38 19.33
N GLU A 138 -0.41 6.23 18.31
CA GLU A 138 -1.42 6.39 17.25
C GLU A 138 -1.34 5.30 16.17
N LYS A 139 -0.44 4.31 16.33
CA LYS A 139 -0.20 3.19 15.39
C LYS A 139 0.09 3.67 13.97
N VAL A 140 0.86 4.75 13.85
CA VAL A 140 1.29 5.31 12.56
C VAL A 140 2.14 4.28 11.80
N PRO A 141 1.68 3.77 10.65
CA PRO A 141 2.25 2.64 9.93
C PRO A 141 3.61 2.94 9.32
N ALA A 142 3.90 4.21 9.00
CA ALA A 142 5.21 4.67 8.56
C ALA A 142 5.38 6.15 8.85
N ILE A 143 6.63 6.56 9.08
CA ILE A 143 7.00 7.94 9.34
C ILE A 143 7.85 8.42 8.17
N PHE A 144 7.34 9.40 7.43
CA PHE A 144 8.08 10.06 6.36
C PHE A 144 8.95 11.16 6.96
N VAL A 145 10.22 11.17 6.61
CA VAL A 145 11.23 12.06 7.18
C VAL A 145 11.75 12.97 6.09
N ASP A 146 11.51 14.26 6.24
CA ASP A 146 12.04 15.27 5.32
C ASP A 146 13.53 15.48 5.57
N LEU A 147 14.35 15.18 4.55
CA LEU A 147 15.82 15.24 4.58
C LEU A 147 16.33 16.52 3.92
N ASP A 148 15.80 17.67 4.34
CA ASP A 148 16.16 18.97 3.77
C ASP A 148 17.64 19.34 3.98
N ASN A 149 18.21 18.97 5.13
CA ASN A 149 19.60 19.28 5.48
C ASN A 149 20.36 17.99 5.90
N PRO A 150 21.30 17.49 5.08
CA PRO A 150 22.05 16.28 5.42
C PRO A 150 22.91 16.39 6.68
N ASP A 151 23.24 17.59 7.16
CA ASP A 151 24.00 17.75 8.41
C ASP A 151 23.16 17.40 9.65
N GLU A 152 21.85 17.57 9.59
CA GLU A 152 20.92 17.21 10.68
C GLU A 152 20.91 15.71 10.96
N LEU A 153 21.22 14.87 9.96
CA LEU A 153 21.33 13.41 10.15
C LEU A 153 22.33 13.03 11.24
N ALA A 154 23.37 13.83 11.46
CA ALA A 154 24.41 13.53 12.45
C ALA A 154 24.03 13.95 13.88
N SER A 155 23.08 14.87 14.04
CA SER A 155 22.68 15.40 15.36
C SER A 155 21.60 14.56 16.04
N VAL A 156 20.86 13.75 15.27
CA VAL A 156 19.80 12.90 15.82
C VAL A 156 20.38 11.75 16.65
N PRO A 157 19.92 11.54 17.90
CA PRO A 157 20.35 10.42 18.72
C PRO A 157 19.64 9.12 18.28
N TRP A 158 20.08 8.54 17.16
CA TRP A 158 19.44 7.40 16.50
C TRP A 158 19.24 6.17 17.41
N GLY A 159 20.15 5.91 18.35
CA GLY A 159 19.98 4.84 19.34
C GLY A 159 18.71 5.00 20.17
N TRP A 160 18.38 6.23 20.60
CA TRP A 160 17.15 6.52 21.36
C TRP A 160 15.90 6.49 20.47
N ILE A 161 16.04 6.85 19.20
CA ILE A 161 14.96 6.72 18.20
C ILE A 161 14.60 5.25 17.99
N ARG A 162 15.60 4.38 17.84
CA ARG A 162 15.42 2.93 17.73
C ARG A 162 14.69 2.36 18.95
N GLU A 163 15.08 2.75 20.15
CA GLU A 163 14.39 2.34 21.38
C GLU A 163 12.95 2.85 21.44
N ALA A 164 12.69 4.07 20.96
CA ALA A 164 11.35 4.63 20.91
C ALA A 164 10.43 3.91 19.90
N LEU A 165 10.97 3.39 18.80
CA LEU A 165 10.24 2.60 17.79
C LEU A 165 9.80 1.23 18.32
N PHE A 166 10.61 0.59 19.15
CA PHE A 166 10.30 -0.73 19.72
C PHE A 166 9.06 -0.68 20.65
N PRO A 167 8.16 -1.69 20.63
CA PRO A 167 8.16 -2.89 19.80
C PRO A 167 7.41 -2.76 18.47
N TYR A 168 6.84 -1.59 18.17
CA TYR A 168 5.99 -1.41 16.99
C TYR A 168 6.77 -1.38 15.68
N ASN A 169 8.00 -0.85 15.71
CA ASN A 169 8.96 -0.90 14.60
C ASN A 169 8.41 -0.38 13.26
N CYS A 170 7.64 0.72 13.28
CA CYS A 170 7.21 1.35 12.03
C CYS A 170 8.42 1.91 11.26
N PRO A 171 8.48 1.72 9.92
CA PRO A 171 9.60 2.17 9.13
C PRO A 171 9.67 3.70 9.04
N LEU A 172 10.88 4.23 9.08
CA LEU A 172 11.19 5.58 8.62
C LEU A 172 11.38 5.57 7.09
N ILE A 173 10.84 6.56 6.39
CA ILE A 173 10.88 6.67 4.93
C ILE A 173 11.48 8.02 4.57
N PRO A 174 12.58 8.08 3.81
CA PRO A 174 13.17 9.36 3.42
C PRO A 174 12.27 10.09 2.43
N ILE A 175 12.23 11.42 2.52
CA ILE A 175 11.76 12.36 1.50
C ILE A 175 12.92 13.33 1.27
N ILE A 176 13.24 13.60 0.01
CA ILE A 176 14.35 14.47 -0.38
C ILE A 176 13.79 15.65 -1.14
N SER A 177 13.98 16.84 -0.58
CA SER A 177 13.56 18.09 -1.21
C SER A 177 14.57 18.64 -2.22
N SER A 178 15.83 18.13 -2.24
CA SER A 178 16.87 18.63 -3.14
C SER A 178 16.58 18.27 -4.60
N THR A 179 16.61 19.28 -5.47
CA THR A 179 16.47 19.12 -6.92
C THR A 179 17.77 18.64 -7.59
N GLU A 180 18.91 18.72 -6.88
CA GLU A 180 20.20 18.33 -7.39
C GLU A 180 20.47 16.83 -7.17
N LYS A 181 20.53 16.06 -8.26
CA LYS A 181 20.75 14.60 -8.23
C LYS A 181 21.98 14.16 -7.44
N LYS A 182 23.06 14.96 -7.46
CA LYS A 182 24.31 14.61 -6.77
C LYS A 182 24.16 14.75 -5.26
N GLU A 183 23.51 15.81 -4.81
CA GLU A 183 23.22 16.07 -3.40
C GLU A 183 22.24 15.04 -2.86
N ALA A 184 21.13 14.79 -3.57
CA ALA A 184 20.13 13.78 -3.20
C ALA A 184 20.76 12.38 -2.98
N LYS A 185 21.66 11.95 -3.89
CA LYS A 185 22.40 10.69 -3.74
C LYS A 185 23.32 10.67 -2.52
N ALA A 186 23.97 11.79 -2.20
CA ALA A 186 24.83 11.88 -1.02
C ALA A 186 24.00 11.78 0.27
N VAL A 187 22.85 12.46 0.33
CA VAL A 187 21.92 12.40 1.46
C VAL A 187 21.39 10.99 1.67
N LEU A 188 20.94 10.32 0.59
CA LEU A 188 20.49 8.92 0.66
C LEU A 188 21.58 7.97 1.13
N SER A 189 22.81 8.12 0.62
CA SER A 189 23.94 7.29 1.04
C SER A 189 24.22 7.42 2.55
N LYS A 190 24.13 8.65 3.08
CA LYS A 190 24.26 8.90 4.52
C LYS A 190 23.09 8.31 5.31
N TRP A 191 21.86 8.48 4.83
CA TRP A 191 20.65 7.86 5.39
C TRP A 191 20.80 6.35 5.50
N LEU A 192 21.13 5.69 4.39
CA LEU A 192 21.38 4.25 4.28
C LEU A 192 22.36 3.77 5.35
N THR A 193 23.53 4.40 5.38
CA THR A 193 24.62 4.04 6.31
C THR A 193 24.16 4.11 7.77
N ILE A 194 23.41 5.15 8.13
CA ILE A 194 22.91 5.33 9.50
C ILE A 194 21.83 4.29 9.82
N MET A 195 20.84 4.11 8.95
CA MET A 195 19.73 3.18 9.18
C MET A 195 20.23 1.74 9.34
N GLU A 196 21.22 1.33 8.53
CA GLU A 196 21.84 0.01 8.62
C GLU A 196 22.70 -0.16 9.88
N LYS A 197 23.57 0.82 10.16
CA LYS A 197 24.45 0.79 11.35
C LYS A 197 23.64 0.70 12.65
N GLU A 198 22.62 1.53 12.76
CA GLU A 198 21.76 1.61 13.95
C GLU A 198 20.65 0.56 13.95
N LYS A 199 20.50 -0.21 12.85
CA LYS A 199 19.45 -1.23 12.66
C LYS A 199 18.04 -0.67 12.88
N ILE A 200 17.80 0.52 12.34
CA ILE A 200 16.49 1.18 12.39
C ILE A 200 15.62 0.63 11.27
N PRO A 201 14.36 0.24 11.56
CA PRO A 201 13.39 -0.08 10.52
C PRO A 201 13.21 1.13 9.58
N ALA A 202 13.62 0.97 8.31
CA ALA A 202 13.53 2.06 7.34
C ALA A 202 13.30 1.55 5.91
N LEU A 203 12.78 2.41 5.06
CA LEU A 203 12.98 2.32 3.62
C LEU A 203 14.28 3.01 3.24
N LEU A 204 14.94 2.41 2.26
CA LEU A 204 16.27 2.79 1.81
C LEU A 204 16.23 3.87 0.75
N ASP A 205 15.12 3.93 0.02
CA ASP A 205 14.82 4.87 -1.04
C ASP A 205 13.50 5.59 -0.74
N GLU A 206 13.27 6.69 -1.46
CA GLU A 206 12.00 7.41 -1.44
C GLU A 206 10.88 6.55 -2.03
N LEU A 207 9.65 6.82 -1.60
CA LEU A 207 8.48 6.23 -2.24
C LEU A 207 8.00 7.13 -3.37
N GLU A 208 7.79 6.53 -4.54
CA GLU A 208 7.23 7.22 -5.69
C GLU A 208 5.71 7.36 -5.57
N GLU A 209 5.21 8.55 -5.89
CA GLU A 209 3.80 8.87 -5.95
C GLU A 209 3.11 8.13 -7.10
N ASN A 210 1.90 7.62 -6.86
CA ASN A 210 1.03 7.00 -7.86
C ASN A 210 1.56 5.72 -8.53
N ILE A 211 2.51 5.04 -7.89
CA ILE A 211 3.07 3.76 -8.32
C ILE A 211 2.70 2.65 -7.31
N PRO A 212 2.43 1.40 -7.76
CA PRO A 212 2.19 0.28 -6.88
C PRO A 212 3.33 0.05 -5.90
N LEU A 213 3.02 0.04 -4.61
CA LEU A 213 4.00 -0.30 -3.58
C LEU A 213 4.39 -1.77 -3.69
N SER A 214 5.69 -2.05 -3.62
CA SER A 214 6.21 -3.42 -3.67
C SER A 214 5.79 -4.23 -2.43
N ALA A 215 5.74 -5.56 -2.56
CA ALA A 215 5.45 -6.44 -1.43
C ALA A 215 6.39 -6.22 -0.22
N THR A 216 7.66 -5.89 -0.47
CA THR A 216 8.63 -5.55 0.58
C THR A 216 8.24 -4.29 1.34
N VAL A 217 7.79 -3.24 0.63
CA VAL A 217 7.29 -2.00 1.25
C VAL A 217 6.00 -2.28 2.02
N LEU A 218 5.04 -2.98 1.40
CA LEU A 218 3.76 -3.35 2.03
C LEU A 218 3.95 -4.13 3.33
N ASN A 219 4.94 -5.02 3.37
CA ASN A 219 5.30 -5.76 4.57
C ASN A 219 5.91 -4.85 5.64
N LYS A 220 6.87 -3.99 5.28
CA LYS A 220 7.48 -3.05 6.23
C LYS A 220 6.44 -2.13 6.88
N ILE A 221 5.45 -1.63 6.14
CA ILE A 221 4.38 -0.78 6.67
C ILE A 221 3.22 -1.57 7.33
N GLY A 222 3.28 -2.91 7.31
CA GLY A 222 2.30 -3.78 8.00
C GLY A 222 0.97 -4.01 7.26
N LEU A 223 0.91 -3.75 5.95
CA LEU A 223 -0.25 -4.11 5.12
C LEU A 223 -0.19 -5.55 4.62
N PHE A 224 1.01 -6.05 4.30
CA PHE A 224 1.19 -7.43 3.84
C PHE A 224 1.16 -8.42 5.03
N PRO A 225 0.52 -9.60 4.90
CA PRO A 225 -0.16 -10.12 3.72
C PRO A 225 -1.65 -9.70 3.60
N HIS A 226 -2.21 -9.03 4.59
CA HIS A 226 -3.66 -8.78 4.65
C HIS A 226 -4.22 -7.99 3.46
N LYS A 227 -3.44 -7.07 2.89
CA LYS A 227 -3.74 -6.33 1.65
C LYS A 227 -2.58 -6.43 0.66
N GLY A 228 -2.90 -6.30 -0.63
CA GLY A 228 -1.92 -6.43 -1.71
C GLY A 228 -1.35 -7.85 -1.83
N SER A 229 -2.09 -8.88 -1.42
CA SER A 229 -1.69 -10.29 -1.61
C SER A 229 -2.88 -11.20 -1.90
N LEU A 230 -2.58 -12.35 -2.53
CA LEU A 230 -3.53 -13.43 -2.80
C LEU A 230 -3.06 -14.68 -2.05
N MET A 231 -3.07 -14.62 -0.72
CA MET A 231 -2.63 -15.70 0.16
C MET A 231 -3.81 -16.31 0.93
N ASN A 232 -3.63 -17.49 1.49
CA ASN A 232 -4.62 -18.08 2.39
C ASN A 232 -4.94 -17.13 3.55
N GLY A 233 -6.23 -16.98 3.86
CA GLY A 233 -6.76 -16.14 4.93
C GLY A 233 -6.90 -14.65 4.59
N THR A 234 -6.42 -14.19 3.43
CA THR A 234 -6.45 -12.78 3.06
C THR A 234 -7.78 -12.37 2.44
N GLU A 235 -8.04 -11.06 2.47
CA GLU A 235 -9.19 -10.45 1.82
C GLU A 235 -9.15 -10.69 0.30
N LEU A 236 -10.32 -10.89 -0.31
CA LEU A 236 -10.45 -11.05 -1.74
C LEU A 236 -10.49 -9.70 -2.46
N SER A 237 -9.31 -9.13 -2.72
CA SER A 237 -9.13 -7.92 -3.52
C SER A 237 -8.09 -8.17 -4.61
N TYR A 238 -8.51 -8.09 -5.88
CA TYR A 238 -7.70 -8.50 -7.04
C TYR A 238 -8.07 -7.76 -8.32
N ASN A 239 -7.14 -7.78 -9.27
CA ASN A 239 -7.33 -7.31 -10.63
C ASN A 239 -7.28 -8.48 -11.61
N LEU A 240 -8.05 -8.41 -12.69
CA LEU A 240 -7.99 -9.33 -13.83
C LEU A 240 -7.60 -8.55 -15.07
N TYR A 241 -6.51 -8.99 -15.70
CA TYR A 241 -6.03 -8.49 -16.98
C TYR A 241 -6.33 -9.52 -18.06
N GLU A 242 -6.75 -9.06 -19.23
CA GLU A 242 -6.88 -9.95 -20.39
C GLU A 242 -5.53 -10.60 -20.71
N LYS A 243 -5.49 -11.93 -20.76
CA LYS A 243 -4.26 -12.68 -21.02
C LYS A 243 -3.86 -12.50 -22.48
N SER A 244 -2.63 -12.04 -22.71
CA SER A 244 -2.03 -11.94 -24.04
C SER A 244 -0.59 -12.44 -24.00
N ARG A 245 -0.02 -12.75 -25.17
CA ARG A 245 1.37 -13.22 -25.28
C ARG A 245 2.40 -12.21 -24.77
N GLU A 246 2.07 -10.92 -24.79
CA GLU A 246 2.96 -9.82 -24.39
C GLU A 246 3.09 -9.69 -22.86
N ILE A 247 2.10 -10.16 -22.10
CA ILE A 247 2.03 -9.95 -20.63
C ILE A 247 2.64 -11.11 -19.85
N ILE A 248 2.98 -12.23 -20.50
CA ILE A 248 3.41 -13.45 -19.80
C ILE A 248 4.74 -13.26 -19.04
N ASN A 249 5.57 -12.29 -19.43
CA ASN A 249 6.90 -12.05 -18.86
C ASN A 249 7.08 -10.68 -18.18
N VAL A 250 6.00 -9.96 -17.91
CA VAL A 250 6.07 -8.63 -17.27
C VAL A 250 5.83 -8.75 -15.77
N ASP A 251 6.39 -7.83 -14.97
CA ASP A 251 6.07 -7.74 -13.54
C ASP A 251 4.78 -6.94 -13.30
N GLU A 252 4.33 -6.97 -12.05
CA GLU A 252 3.14 -6.29 -11.58
C GLU A 252 3.18 -4.76 -11.82
N ALA A 253 4.37 -4.14 -11.72
CA ALA A 253 4.54 -2.71 -11.96
C ALA A 253 4.43 -2.39 -13.46
N ALA A 254 5.05 -3.17 -14.34
CA ALA A 254 4.91 -3.03 -15.77
C ALA A 254 3.46 -3.26 -16.23
N LEU A 255 2.75 -4.21 -15.64
CA LEU A 255 1.30 -4.40 -15.85
C LEU A 255 0.50 -3.13 -15.54
N PHE A 256 0.79 -2.50 -14.41
CA PHE A 256 0.13 -1.26 -13.99
C PHE A 256 0.43 -0.08 -14.94
N HIS A 257 1.69 0.08 -15.35
CA HIS A 257 2.12 1.24 -16.14
C HIS A 257 1.76 1.15 -17.63
N TYR A 258 1.92 -0.03 -18.22
CA TYR A 258 1.88 -0.18 -19.69
C TYR A 258 0.66 -0.93 -20.21
N TYR A 259 -0.06 -1.64 -19.34
CA TYR A 259 -1.17 -2.52 -19.74
C TYR A 259 -2.47 -2.23 -19.00
N GLY A 260 -2.66 -0.97 -18.57
CA GLY A 260 -3.88 -0.54 -17.88
C GLY A 260 -5.14 -0.61 -18.75
N ASP A 261 -5.00 -0.53 -20.07
CA ASP A 261 -6.08 -0.75 -21.06
C ASP A 261 -6.60 -2.19 -21.05
N ARG A 262 -5.76 -3.16 -20.66
CA ARG A 262 -6.10 -4.57 -20.55
C ARG A 262 -6.68 -4.97 -19.20
N LEU A 263 -6.73 -4.04 -18.24
CA LEU A 263 -7.43 -4.28 -16.98
C LEU A 263 -8.93 -4.48 -17.30
N ALA A 264 -9.44 -5.68 -17.10
CA ALA A 264 -10.82 -6.03 -17.36
C ALA A 264 -11.68 -5.81 -16.11
N ILE A 265 -11.26 -6.35 -14.97
CA ILE A 265 -12.06 -6.35 -13.73
C ILE A 265 -11.19 -5.96 -12.54
N THR A 266 -11.73 -5.14 -11.64
CA THR A 266 -11.17 -4.95 -10.30
C THR A 266 -12.21 -5.36 -9.27
N VAL A 267 -11.79 -6.22 -8.35
CA VAL A 267 -12.57 -6.71 -7.23
C VAL A 267 -11.99 -6.14 -5.94
N HIS A 268 -12.85 -5.58 -5.10
CA HIS A 268 -12.52 -5.06 -3.77
C HIS A 268 -13.42 -5.70 -2.71
N LYS A 269 -12.82 -6.43 -1.77
CA LYS A 269 -13.52 -7.18 -0.71
C LYS A 269 -14.63 -8.10 -1.26
N GLY A 270 -14.33 -8.80 -2.35
CA GLY A 270 -15.27 -9.70 -3.05
C GLY A 270 -16.37 -9.01 -3.85
N LYS A 271 -16.32 -7.68 -4.02
CA LYS A 271 -17.26 -6.91 -4.87
C LYS A 271 -16.56 -6.34 -6.08
N ILE A 272 -17.19 -6.44 -7.24
CA ILE A 272 -16.68 -5.80 -8.45
C ILE A 272 -16.84 -4.28 -8.31
N VAL A 273 -15.74 -3.55 -8.38
CA VAL A 273 -15.71 -2.08 -8.33
C VAL A 273 -15.37 -1.46 -9.68
N ARG A 274 -14.86 -2.26 -10.63
CA ARG A 274 -14.60 -1.86 -12.00
C ARG A 274 -14.86 -3.03 -12.95
N SER A 275 -15.53 -2.76 -14.07
CA SER A 275 -15.75 -3.68 -15.18
C SER A 275 -15.53 -2.92 -16.49
N GLY A 276 -14.43 -3.20 -17.19
CA GLY A 276 -13.98 -2.43 -18.34
C GLY A 276 -13.86 -0.94 -17.98
N LYS A 277 -14.55 -0.08 -18.72
CA LYS A 277 -14.54 1.38 -18.47
C LYS A 277 -15.49 1.81 -17.36
N GLU A 278 -16.38 0.94 -16.91
CA GLU A 278 -17.38 1.26 -15.89
C GLU A 278 -16.79 1.09 -14.49
N VAL A 279 -16.96 2.12 -13.67
CA VAL A 279 -16.50 2.13 -12.27
C VAL A 279 -17.71 2.30 -11.36
N LEU A 280 -17.88 1.36 -10.44
CA LEU A 280 -18.87 1.45 -9.37
C LEU A 280 -18.27 2.21 -8.19
N PHE A 281 -18.54 3.51 -8.13
CA PHE A 281 -18.17 4.32 -6.97
C PHE A 281 -19.18 4.12 -5.84
N LYS A 282 -18.76 3.47 -4.76
CA LYS A 282 -19.56 3.28 -3.55
C LYS A 282 -19.00 4.12 -2.40
N PRO A 283 -19.60 5.29 -2.08
CA PRO A 283 -19.10 6.15 -1.01
C PRO A 283 -19.07 5.43 0.33
N GLY A 284 -17.99 5.61 1.09
CA GLY A 284 -17.81 5.05 2.44
C GLY A 284 -17.65 3.53 2.48
N TYR A 285 -17.37 2.89 1.35
CA TYR A 285 -17.09 1.45 1.30
C TYR A 285 -15.67 1.12 1.78
N GLY A 286 -14.75 2.06 1.59
CA GLY A 286 -13.40 1.98 2.10
C GLY A 286 -13.32 2.22 3.60
N GLU A 287 -12.32 1.64 4.24
CA GLU A 287 -12.07 1.79 5.67
C GLU A 287 -10.64 2.25 5.98
N TYR A 288 -10.47 2.91 7.12
CA TYR A 288 -9.15 3.18 7.67
C TYR A 288 -8.50 1.87 8.11
N VAL A 289 -7.34 1.54 7.52
CA VAL A 289 -6.61 0.33 7.83
C VAL A 289 -5.75 0.55 9.08
N ASN A 290 -6.18 -0.03 10.19
CA ASN A 290 -5.43 0.01 11.45
C ASN A 290 -4.34 -1.07 11.47
N VAL A 291 -3.09 -0.68 11.28
CA VAL A 291 -1.94 -1.59 11.31
C VAL A 291 -1.64 -2.00 12.76
N ARG A 292 -1.67 -3.30 13.01
CA ARG A 292 -1.37 -3.86 14.35
C ARG A 292 0.12 -4.12 14.53
N THR A 293 0.78 -4.60 13.50
CA THR A 293 2.19 -5.02 13.54
C THR A 293 2.85 -4.77 12.17
N PRO A 294 3.64 -3.69 12.04
CA PRO A 294 4.57 -3.51 10.94
C PRO A 294 5.56 -4.68 10.85
N SER A 295 6.02 -5.02 9.64
CA SER A 295 6.96 -6.12 9.40
C SER A 295 6.52 -7.46 9.99
N PHE A 296 5.22 -7.76 9.95
CA PHE A 296 4.64 -8.98 10.52
C PHE A 296 5.18 -10.25 9.83
N PHE A 297 5.51 -10.17 8.55
CA PHE A 297 5.96 -11.31 7.76
C PHE A 297 7.46 -11.19 7.46
N SER A 298 8.21 -12.29 7.58
CA SER A 298 9.56 -12.35 7.01
C SER A 298 9.42 -12.70 5.53
N LEU A 299 9.71 -11.75 4.63
CA LEU A 299 9.62 -11.92 3.17
C LEU A 299 10.95 -12.32 2.52
#